data_AF-M5THY9-F1
#
_entry.id   AF-M5THY9-F1
#
_cell.length_a   1.000
_cell.length_b   1.000
_cell.length_c   1.000
_cell.angle_alpha   90.00
_cell.angle_beta   90.00
_cell.angle_gamma   90.00
#
_symmetry.space_group_name_H-M   'P 1'
#
loop_
_entity.id
_entity.type
_entity.pdbx_description
1 polymer ?
#
loop_
_entity_poly.entity_id
_entity_poly.type
_entity_poly.pdbx_seq_one_letter_code
_entity_poly.pdbx_strand_id
1 'polypeptide(L)'
;QDTFWVTADKLSNGPRNVFYDRLNQLLAEIDFDGKLELAVEPFYQKTGRKCLPPGIYFRMIFIGYFEDISSQRGIAWRCDDSRSLARFLGYGPGESTPDHSTLSLTRERLPMEIHQLAFELILQATRDNGLLRGKTIGVDATDLEANASLKSIVRKDNGDDWRAYLKKLYEEETGKSDPSDDELRRFDKSRKDKKKVSNEQWKSETDPDARIGKMKDGRFHLKYKAENAVDLDTDVIVAAEIYHGDSGDTATIEDTVNTAKTNLDATDCDHNIEEVVADKGYHSEDCLDRLQNKTGMRTYIPEPHRSSKRKWKNKPESVKESYRRNRRNTLGTRGRKLQRKRS
;
A
#
# COMPACT_ATOMS: atom_id res chain seq x y z
N GLN A 1 45.99 -34.62 3.38
CA GLN A 1 45.05 -33.48 3.34
C GLN A 1 44.03 -33.75 4.43
N ASP A 2 44.20 -33.13 5.58
CA ASP A 2 43.26 -33.31 6.69
C ASP A 2 41.99 -32.52 6.42
N THR A 3 40.93 -33.22 6.05
CA THR A 3 39.57 -32.70 6.05
C THR A 3 39.18 -32.36 7.49
N PHE A 4 39.14 -31.07 7.80
CA PHE A 4 38.57 -30.54 9.04
C PHE A 4 37.07 -30.85 9.09
N TRP A 5 36.72 -31.99 9.69
CA TRP A 5 35.34 -32.38 9.94
C TRP A 5 34.85 -31.71 11.22
N VAL A 6 34.04 -30.67 11.09
CA VAL A 6 33.31 -30.04 12.20
C VAL A 6 31.91 -30.64 12.21
N THR A 7 31.55 -31.36 13.26
CA THR A 7 30.17 -31.87 13.41
C THR A 7 29.23 -30.68 13.62
N ALA A 8 28.04 -30.70 13.02
CA ALA A 8 27.09 -29.58 13.09
C ALA A 8 26.72 -29.23 14.55
N ASP A 9 26.74 -30.21 15.44
CA ASP A 9 26.53 -30.11 16.89
C ASP A 9 27.64 -29.35 17.62
N LYS A 10 28.82 -29.16 17.00
CA LYS A 10 29.92 -28.33 17.51
C LYS A 10 29.86 -26.88 17.02
N LEU A 11 28.97 -26.54 16.08
CA LEU A 11 28.70 -25.15 15.76
C LEU A 11 27.94 -24.54 16.93
N SER A 12 28.53 -23.51 17.56
CA SER A 12 27.88 -22.82 18.67
C SER A 12 26.48 -22.40 18.25
N ASN A 13 25.47 -22.71 19.07
CA ASN A 13 24.17 -22.06 18.98
C ASN A 13 24.41 -20.58 19.32
N GLY A 14 24.77 -19.78 18.30
CA GLY A 14 25.02 -18.36 18.45
C GLY A 14 23.84 -17.65 19.14
N PRO A 15 24.08 -16.44 19.68
CA PRO A 15 23.11 -15.73 20.51
C PRO A 15 21.74 -15.71 19.84
N ARG A 16 20.73 -16.14 20.60
CA ARG A 16 19.34 -16.17 20.15
C ARG A 16 18.83 -14.74 20.01
N ASN A 17 18.19 -14.45 18.88
CA ASN A 17 17.48 -13.20 18.72
C ASN A 17 16.07 -13.41 19.30
N VAL A 18 15.85 -12.86 20.50
CA VAL A 18 14.60 -13.03 21.26
C VAL A 18 13.38 -12.59 20.44
N PHE A 19 13.52 -11.54 19.62
CA PHE A 19 12.42 -11.04 18.81
C PHE A 19 11.99 -12.08 17.76
N TYR A 20 12.92 -12.58 16.93
CA TYR A 20 12.60 -13.56 15.90
C TYR A 20 12.18 -14.92 16.47
N ASP A 21 12.71 -15.31 17.63
CA ASP A 21 12.27 -16.54 18.33
C ASP A 21 10.82 -16.41 18.80
N ARG A 22 10.42 -15.24 19.35
CA ARG A 22 9.03 -14.96 19.73
C ARG A 22 8.11 -14.86 18.52
N LEU A 23 8.57 -14.25 17.43
CA LEU A 23 7.81 -14.20 16.20
C LEU A 23 7.59 -15.59 15.60
N ASN A 24 8.59 -16.48 15.67
CA ASN A 24 8.43 -17.88 15.29
C ASN A 24 7.35 -18.59 16.11
N GLN A 25 7.31 -18.36 17.43
CA GLN A 25 6.28 -18.94 18.30
C GLN A 25 4.89 -18.45 17.88
N LEU A 26 4.72 -17.13 17.70
CA LEU A 26 3.45 -16.55 17.28
C LEU A 26 2.98 -17.09 15.91
N LEU A 27 3.88 -17.18 14.94
CA LEU A 27 3.55 -17.71 13.61
C LEU A 27 3.19 -19.21 13.66
N ALA A 28 3.81 -19.97 14.58
CA ALA A 28 3.47 -21.38 14.79
C ALA A 28 2.12 -21.55 15.50
N GLU A 29 1.78 -20.68 16.45
CA GLU A 29 0.48 -20.71 17.17
C GLU A 29 -0.71 -20.58 16.22
N ILE A 30 -0.56 -19.80 15.15
CA ILE A 30 -1.63 -19.60 14.14
C ILE A 30 -1.54 -20.56 12.94
N ASP A 31 -0.58 -21.49 12.95
CA ASP A 31 -0.24 -22.38 11.82
C ASP A 31 -0.01 -21.60 10.50
N PHE A 32 0.77 -20.52 10.58
CA PHE A 32 0.98 -19.60 9.46
C PHE A 32 1.55 -20.31 8.23
N ASP A 33 2.61 -21.09 8.42
CA ASP A 33 3.30 -21.76 7.32
C ASP A 33 2.41 -22.87 6.72
N GLY A 34 1.76 -23.69 7.55
CA GLY A 34 0.90 -24.79 7.10
C GLY A 34 -0.31 -24.33 6.31
N LYS A 35 -1.01 -23.29 6.78
CA LYS A 35 -2.18 -22.72 6.07
C LYS A 35 -1.80 -22.11 4.73
N LEU A 36 -0.67 -21.41 4.65
CA LEU A 36 -0.18 -20.86 3.38
C LEU A 36 0.26 -21.95 2.42
N GLU A 37 0.97 -22.98 2.90
CA GLU A 37 1.38 -24.13 2.09
C GLU A 37 0.18 -24.87 1.50
N LEU A 38 -0.86 -25.11 2.30
CA LEU A 38 -2.11 -25.73 1.85
C LEU A 38 -2.79 -24.90 0.76
N ALA A 39 -2.82 -23.57 0.92
CA ALA A 39 -3.44 -22.68 -0.05
C ALA A 39 -2.69 -22.63 -1.39
N VAL A 40 -1.37 -22.83 -1.39
CA VAL A 40 -0.56 -22.83 -2.61
C VAL A 40 -0.38 -24.20 -3.27
N GLU A 41 -0.64 -25.29 -2.54
CA GLU A 41 -0.48 -26.67 -3.01
C GLU A 41 -1.09 -26.92 -4.41
N PRO A 42 -2.31 -26.43 -4.74
CA PRO A 42 -2.90 -26.62 -6.06
C PRO A 42 -2.11 -26.01 -7.23
N PHE A 43 -1.26 -25.00 -6.97
CA PHE A 43 -0.45 -24.34 -8.00
C PHE A 43 0.90 -25.04 -8.23
N TYR A 44 1.28 -26.00 -7.39
CA TYR A 44 2.58 -26.67 -7.46
C TYR A 44 2.54 -27.95 -8.30
N GLN A 45 3.59 -28.13 -9.09
CA GLN A 45 3.80 -29.37 -9.83
C GLN A 45 4.21 -30.48 -8.86
N LYS A 46 3.68 -31.69 -9.07
CA LYS A 46 3.96 -32.86 -8.23
C LYS A 46 5.41 -33.35 -8.34
N THR A 47 6.12 -32.96 -9.39
CA THR A 47 7.49 -33.39 -9.69
C THR A 47 8.38 -32.19 -10.05
N GLY A 48 9.69 -32.36 -9.88
CA GLY A 48 10.69 -31.34 -10.18
C GLY A 48 11.28 -30.68 -8.93
N ARG A 49 11.98 -29.56 -9.12
CA ARG A 49 12.56 -28.78 -8.02
C ARG A 49 11.43 -28.15 -7.20
N LYS A 50 11.42 -28.40 -5.89
CA LYS A 50 10.47 -27.78 -4.97
C LYS A 50 10.58 -26.27 -5.03
N CYS A 51 9.43 -25.60 -5.08
CA CYS A 51 9.33 -24.15 -4.95
C CYS A 51 9.71 -23.71 -3.53
N LEU A 52 9.97 -22.40 -3.37
CA LEU A 52 10.12 -21.80 -2.06
C LEU A 52 8.80 -21.88 -1.30
N PRO A 53 8.76 -22.44 -0.07
CA PRO A 53 7.58 -22.36 0.78
C PRO A 53 7.11 -20.91 0.98
N PRO A 54 5.80 -20.63 0.85
CA PRO A 54 5.26 -19.27 0.96
C PRO A 54 5.57 -18.63 2.33
N GLY A 55 5.56 -19.42 3.41
CA GLY A 55 5.94 -18.96 4.74
C GLY A 55 7.34 -18.35 4.78
N ILE A 56 8.33 -19.00 4.15
CA ILE A 56 9.71 -18.50 4.06
C ILE A 56 9.77 -17.19 3.28
N TYR A 57 9.00 -17.06 2.19
CA TYR A 57 8.90 -15.83 1.42
C TYR A 57 8.40 -14.64 2.27
N PHE A 58 7.28 -14.81 3.00
CA PHE A 58 6.77 -13.74 3.88
C PHE A 58 7.74 -13.42 5.02
N ARG A 59 8.38 -14.43 5.60
CA ARG A 59 9.39 -14.24 6.65
C ARG A 59 10.58 -13.40 6.16
N MET A 60 11.05 -13.63 4.92
CA MET A 60 12.08 -12.79 4.31
C MET A 60 11.60 -11.34 4.09
N ILE A 61 10.32 -11.13 3.73
CA ILE A 61 9.74 -9.79 3.65
C ILE A 61 9.69 -9.12 5.02
N PHE A 62 9.29 -9.85 6.06
CA PHE A 62 9.27 -9.33 7.44
C PHE A 62 10.66 -8.90 7.89
N ILE A 63 11.71 -9.67 7.59
CA ILE A 63 13.10 -9.27 7.85
C ILE A 63 13.41 -7.95 7.13
N GLY A 64 13.06 -7.86 5.84
CA GLY A 64 13.25 -6.63 5.06
C GLY A 64 12.59 -5.42 5.71
N TYR A 65 11.37 -5.57 6.24
CA TYR A 65 10.67 -4.50 6.93
C TYR A 65 11.28 -4.17 8.30
N PHE A 66 11.52 -5.17 9.14
CA PHE A 66 12.02 -4.96 10.52
C PHE A 66 13.45 -4.43 10.59
N GLU A 67 14.27 -4.74 9.59
CA GLU A 67 15.66 -4.27 9.51
C GLU A 67 15.86 -3.11 8.51
N ASP A 68 14.76 -2.54 7.97
CA ASP A 68 14.77 -1.42 7.01
C ASP A 68 15.62 -1.71 5.74
N ILE A 69 15.49 -2.92 5.21
CA ILE A 69 16.16 -3.39 4.00
C ILE A 69 15.16 -3.47 2.85
N SER A 70 15.20 -2.47 1.97
CA SER A 70 14.29 -2.36 0.83
C SER A 70 14.67 -3.22 -0.38
N SER A 71 15.92 -3.67 -0.48
CA SER A 71 16.40 -4.43 -1.64
C SER A 71 16.31 -5.94 -1.42
N GLN A 72 15.76 -6.68 -2.38
CA GLN A 72 15.68 -8.14 -2.31
C GLN A 72 17.06 -8.80 -2.23
N ARG A 73 18.09 -8.20 -2.86
CA ARG A 73 19.49 -8.61 -2.71
C ARG A 73 20.01 -8.40 -1.30
N GLY A 74 19.71 -7.25 -0.70
CA GLY A 74 20.05 -6.98 0.69
C GLY A 74 19.37 -7.95 1.65
N ILE A 75 18.09 -8.26 1.44
CA ILE A 75 17.35 -9.23 2.26
C ILE A 75 17.99 -10.61 2.15
N ALA A 76 18.24 -11.11 0.93
CA ALA A 76 18.86 -12.41 0.71
C ALA A 76 20.26 -12.49 1.34
N TRP A 77 21.10 -11.48 1.10
CA TRP A 77 22.43 -11.39 1.72
C TRP A 77 22.35 -11.39 3.25
N ARG A 78 21.41 -10.63 3.82
CA ARG A 78 21.23 -10.51 5.27
C ARG A 78 20.77 -11.83 5.91
N CYS A 79 19.93 -12.58 5.21
CA CYS A 79 19.45 -13.91 5.64
C CYS A 79 20.57 -14.95 5.60
N ASP A 80 21.45 -14.88 4.60
CA ASP A 80 22.61 -15.77 4.44
C ASP A 80 23.72 -15.47 5.46
N ASP A 81 23.97 -14.18 5.74
CA ASP A 81 25.02 -13.71 6.66
C ASP A 81 24.70 -14.01 8.15
N SER A 82 23.42 -14.09 8.53
CA SER A 82 23.04 -14.31 9.93
C SER A 82 22.42 -15.66 10.23
N ARG A 83 23.08 -16.37 11.15
CA ARG A 83 22.59 -17.65 11.66
C ARG A 83 21.24 -17.54 12.37
N SER A 84 20.96 -16.43 13.06
CA SER A 84 19.66 -16.24 13.73
C SER A 84 18.52 -16.07 12.74
N LEU A 85 18.77 -15.37 11.62
CA LEU A 85 17.79 -15.19 10.56
C LEU A 85 17.60 -16.49 9.76
N ALA A 86 18.68 -17.19 9.40
CA ALA A 86 18.57 -18.51 8.80
C ALA A 86 17.73 -19.47 9.67
N ARG A 87 17.89 -19.43 11.01
CA ARG A 87 17.04 -20.19 11.94
C ARG A 87 15.59 -19.73 11.94
N PHE A 88 15.34 -18.41 11.89
CA PHE A 88 14.00 -17.85 11.75
C PHE A 88 13.29 -18.33 10.48
N LEU A 89 14.04 -18.53 9.40
CA LEU A 89 13.57 -19.09 8.13
C LEU A 89 13.46 -20.63 8.14
N GLY A 90 13.86 -21.31 9.22
CA GLY A 90 13.82 -22.77 9.32
C GLY A 90 15.05 -23.52 8.80
N TYR A 91 16.12 -22.82 8.41
CA TYR A 91 17.33 -23.42 7.85
C TYR A 91 18.35 -23.85 8.93
N GLY A 92 18.88 -25.06 8.75
CA GLY A 92 19.92 -25.68 9.55
C GLY A 92 21.32 -25.11 9.29
N PRO A 93 22.32 -25.46 10.11
CA PRO A 93 23.71 -25.10 9.82
C PRO A 93 24.18 -25.76 8.51
N GLY A 94 24.79 -24.99 7.62
CA GLY A 94 25.29 -25.49 6.32
C GLY A 94 24.25 -25.54 5.20
N GLU A 95 22.98 -25.23 5.49
CA GLU A 95 21.96 -25.02 4.46
C GLU A 95 22.00 -23.58 3.94
N SER A 96 21.86 -23.41 2.63
CA SER A 96 21.82 -22.08 2.01
C SER A 96 20.41 -21.51 2.02
N THR A 97 20.31 -20.24 2.42
CA THR A 97 19.03 -19.51 2.36
C THR A 97 18.67 -19.14 0.92
N PRO A 98 17.41 -18.77 0.63
CA PRO A 98 16.98 -18.41 -0.72
C PRO A 98 17.69 -17.17 -1.26
N ASP A 99 18.14 -17.23 -2.51
CA ASP A 99 18.71 -16.08 -3.22
C ASP A 99 17.62 -15.09 -3.67
N HIS A 100 18.01 -13.84 -3.92
CA HIS A 100 17.15 -12.75 -4.37
C HIS A 100 16.32 -13.08 -5.62
N SER A 101 16.88 -13.88 -6.54
CA SER A 101 16.17 -14.35 -7.73
C SER A 101 14.94 -15.19 -7.39
N THR A 102 15.04 -16.01 -6.33
CA THR A 102 13.91 -16.81 -5.84
C THR A 102 12.84 -15.90 -5.23
N LEU A 103 13.23 -14.90 -4.44
CA LEU A 103 12.29 -13.91 -3.91
C LEU A 103 11.54 -13.15 -5.02
N SER A 104 12.25 -12.69 -6.06
CA SER A 104 11.63 -11.98 -7.18
C SER A 104 10.58 -12.83 -7.89
N LEU A 105 10.95 -14.07 -8.24
CA LEU A 105 10.07 -14.99 -8.97
C LEU A 105 8.89 -15.45 -8.13
N THR A 106 9.09 -15.70 -6.83
CA THR A 106 8.00 -16.07 -5.92
C THR A 106 6.99 -14.93 -5.80
N ARG A 107 7.44 -13.68 -5.65
CA ARG A 107 6.55 -12.50 -5.62
C ARG A 107 5.69 -12.37 -6.88
N GLU A 108 6.28 -12.62 -8.05
CA GLU A 108 5.57 -12.53 -9.33
C GLU A 108 4.55 -13.66 -9.53
N ARG A 109 4.84 -14.85 -8.99
CA ARG A 109 4.03 -16.05 -9.17
C ARG A 109 2.95 -16.24 -8.11
N LEU A 110 3.16 -15.74 -6.90
CA LEU A 110 2.18 -15.84 -5.83
C LEU A 110 1.00 -14.93 -6.14
N PRO A 111 -0.23 -15.47 -6.23
CA PRO A 111 -1.38 -14.67 -6.54
C PRO A 111 -1.76 -13.79 -5.32
N MET A 112 -2.56 -12.75 -5.57
CA MET A 112 -2.87 -11.74 -4.55
C MET A 112 -3.64 -12.36 -3.37
N GLU A 113 -4.45 -13.37 -3.63
CA GLU A 113 -5.24 -14.12 -2.66
C GLU A 113 -4.37 -14.77 -1.58
N ILE A 114 -3.13 -15.13 -1.90
CA ILE A 114 -2.18 -15.69 -0.91
C ILE A 114 -1.59 -14.59 -0.03
N HIS A 115 -1.36 -13.39 -0.58
CA HIS A 115 -0.95 -12.22 0.20
C HIS A 115 -2.09 -11.77 1.14
N GLN A 116 -3.31 -11.79 0.64
CA GLN A 116 -4.52 -11.51 1.40
C GLN A 116 -4.70 -12.54 2.54
N LEU A 117 -4.55 -13.83 2.26
CA LEU A 117 -4.59 -14.87 3.28
C LEU A 117 -3.49 -14.65 4.35
N ALA A 118 -2.26 -14.34 3.95
CA ALA A 118 -1.19 -14.03 4.92
C ALA A 118 -1.55 -12.84 5.81
N PHE A 119 -2.15 -11.79 5.25
CA PHE A 119 -2.64 -10.64 6.00
C PHE A 119 -3.75 -11.03 6.99
N GLU A 120 -4.74 -11.80 6.55
CA GLU A 120 -5.83 -12.31 7.39
C GLU A 120 -5.34 -13.16 8.55
N LEU A 121 -4.36 -14.05 8.32
CA LEU A 121 -3.77 -14.88 9.39
C LEU A 121 -3.07 -14.02 10.46
N ILE A 122 -2.37 -12.97 10.05
CA ILE A 122 -1.76 -12.02 10.99
C ILE A 122 -2.86 -11.28 11.76
N LEU A 123 -3.92 -10.85 11.08
CA LEU A 123 -5.04 -10.16 11.71
C LEU A 123 -5.75 -11.07 12.73
N GLN A 124 -5.97 -12.35 12.41
CA GLN A 124 -6.47 -13.37 13.34
C GLN A 124 -5.56 -13.49 14.57
N ALA A 125 -4.24 -13.49 14.38
CA ALA A 125 -3.29 -13.50 15.49
C ALA A 125 -3.46 -12.27 16.40
N THR A 126 -3.65 -11.07 15.82
CA THR A 126 -3.87 -9.86 16.61
C THR A 126 -5.17 -9.93 17.42
N ARG A 127 -6.24 -10.49 16.84
CA ARG A 127 -7.52 -10.71 17.51
C ARG A 127 -7.37 -11.68 18.69
N ASP A 128 -6.75 -12.83 18.48
CA ASP A 128 -6.59 -13.87 19.50
C ASP A 128 -5.76 -13.38 20.70
N ASN A 129 -4.88 -12.42 20.46
CA ASN A 129 -4.09 -11.74 21.49
C ASN A 129 -4.77 -10.48 22.07
N GLY A 130 -6.02 -10.19 21.70
CA GLY A 130 -6.79 -9.05 22.22
C GLY A 130 -6.33 -7.68 21.73
N LEU A 131 -5.58 -7.64 20.63
CA LEU A 131 -5.04 -6.43 19.99
C LEU A 131 -5.93 -5.93 18.84
N LEU A 132 -7.14 -6.44 18.70
CA LEU A 132 -8.10 -6.00 17.70
C LEU A 132 -9.44 -5.64 18.38
N ARG A 133 -9.89 -4.40 18.18
CA ARG A 133 -11.18 -3.88 18.67
C ARG A 133 -12.16 -3.61 17.53
N GLY A 134 -11.70 -3.19 16.36
CA GLY A 134 -12.50 -3.05 15.13
C GLY A 134 -13.60 -1.99 15.12
N LYS A 135 -13.90 -1.34 16.26
CA LYS A 135 -15.02 -0.39 16.38
C LYS A 135 -14.76 0.96 15.71
N THR A 136 -13.56 1.51 15.90
CA THR A 136 -13.21 2.88 15.49
C THR A 136 -12.04 2.84 14.53
N ILE A 137 -12.29 3.10 13.25
CA ILE A 137 -11.28 3.02 12.20
C ILE A 137 -10.82 4.41 11.78
N GLY A 138 -9.51 4.60 11.77
CA GLY A 138 -8.83 5.74 11.17
C GLY A 138 -8.46 5.42 9.72
N VAL A 139 -8.77 6.33 8.80
CA VAL A 139 -8.35 6.21 7.39
C VAL A 139 -7.42 7.37 7.06
N ASP A 140 -6.27 7.03 6.48
CA ASP A 140 -5.29 8.01 6.01
C ASP A 140 -4.63 7.49 4.73
N ALA A 141 -4.32 8.42 3.82
CA ALA A 141 -3.63 8.11 2.58
C ALA A 141 -2.28 8.80 2.49
N THR A 142 -1.33 8.10 1.87
CA THR A 142 -0.04 8.66 1.49
C THR A 142 0.22 8.41 0.01
N ASP A 143 0.90 9.38 -0.59
CA ASP A 143 1.43 9.23 -1.94
C ASP A 143 2.65 8.30 -1.91
N LEU A 144 2.67 7.34 -2.82
CA LEU A 144 3.77 6.41 -3.04
C LEU A 144 4.37 6.69 -4.42
N GLU A 145 5.67 7.00 -4.48
CA GLU A 145 6.35 7.22 -5.76
C GLU A 145 6.44 5.90 -6.53
N ALA A 146 5.97 5.90 -7.78
CA ALA A 146 6.09 4.76 -8.66
C ALA A 146 7.54 4.62 -9.13
N ASN A 147 7.99 3.38 -9.38
CA ASN A 147 9.29 3.12 -9.99
C ASN A 147 9.23 3.37 -11.52
N ALA A 148 8.88 4.58 -11.91
CA ALA A 148 8.71 5.01 -13.29
C ALA A 148 9.06 6.48 -13.46
N SER A 149 9.52 6.86 -14.65
CA SER A 149 9.99 8.23 -14.92
C SER A 149 8.99 9.04 -15.73
N LEU A 150 8.83 10.33 -15.40
CA LEU A 150 8.14 11.27 -16.28
C LEU A 150 8.82 11.45 -17.64
N LYS A 151 10.08 11.03 -17.79
CA LYS A 151 10.79 11.09 -19.08
C LYS A 151 10.34 9.99 -20.06
N SER A 152 9.74 8.91 -19.56
CA SER A 152 9.30 7.75 -20.34
C SER A 152 7.77 7.70 -20.49
N ILE A 153 7.11 8.85 -20.38
CA ILE A 153 5.68 8.94 -20.64
C ILE A 153 5.43 9.02 -22.14
N VAL A 154 4.32 8.41 -22.54
CA VAL A 154 3.84 8.39 -23.92
C VAL A 154 2.39 8.83 -23.97
N ARG A 155 2.01 9.37 -25.12
CA ARG A 155 0.64 9.75 -25.42
C ARG A 155 -0.26 8.51 -25.56
N LYS A 156 -1.46 8.57 -24.97
CA LYS A 156 -2.41 7.44 -24.97
C LYS A 156 -3.01 7.12 -26.34
N ASP A 157 -3.20 8.13 -27.18
CA ASP A 157 -3.84 8.04 -28.50
C ASP A 157 -2.92 7.51 -29.59
N ASN A 158 -1.64 7.91 -29.58
CA ASN A 158 -0.72 7.59 -30.68
C ASN A 158 0.65 7.03 -30.23
N GLY A 159 0.90 6.92 -28.93
CA GLY A 159 2.17 6.40 -28.40
C GLY A 159 3.35 7.35 -28.52
N ASP A 160 3.16 8.59 -28.99
CA ASP A 160 4.25 9.55 -29.12
C ASP A 160 4.86 9.86 -27.74
N ASP A 161 6.19 9.84 -27.66
CA ASP A 161 6.89 10.42 -26.52
C ASP A 161 6.75 11.95 -26.51
N TRP A 162 7.21 12.58 -25.44
CA TRP A 162 7.15 14.04 -25.28
C TRP A 162 7.83 14.80 -26.43
N ARG A 163 8.94 14.28 -26.96
CA ARG A 163 9.72 14.94 -28.00
C ARG A 163 9.02 14.84 -29.36
N ALA A 164 8.49 13.67 -29.70
CA ALA A 164 7.71 13.45 -30.92
C ALA A 164 6.45 14.32 -30.93
N TYR A 165 5.75 14.41 -29.80
CA TYR A 165 4.61 15.32 -29.64
C TYR A 165 5.01 16.79 -29.86
N LEU A 166 6.11 17.25 -29.25
CA LEU A 166 6.58 18.62 -29.42
C LEU A 166 7.01 18.91 -30.87
N LYS A 167 7.62 17.95 -31.58
CA LYS A 167 7.98 18.11 -33.00
C LYS A 167 6.74 18.33 -33.87
N LYS A 168 5.72 17.49 -33.73
CA LYS A 168 4.46 17.64 -34.47
C LYS A 168 3.78 18.97 -34.20
N LEU A 169 3.71 19.37 -32.93
CA LEU A 169 3.11 20.65 -32.56
C LEU A 169 3.92 21.85 -33.08
N TYR A 170 5.25 21.77 -33.06
CA TYR A 170 6.12 22.80 -33.61
C TYR A 170 5.90 22.96 -35.12
N GLU A 171 5.83 21.85 -35.86
CA GLU A 171 5.59 21.84 -37.30
C GLU A 171 4.20 22.40 -37.64
N GLU A 172 3.17 22.02 -36.89
CA GLU A 172 1.79 22.54 -37.04
C GLU A 172 1.71 24.06 -36.79
N GLU A 173 2.38 24.58 -35.75
CA GLU A 173 2.31 26.00 -35.38
C GLU A 173 3.24 26.91 -36.21
N THR A 174 4.40 26.40 -36.64
CA THR A 174 5.43 27.21 -37.32
C THR A 174 5.55 26.93 -38.82
N GLY A 175 4.99 25.82 -39.31
CA GLY A 175 5.14 25.36 -40.69
C GLY A 175 6.56 24.85 -41.03
N LYS A 176 7.46 24.73 -40.05
CA LYS A 176 8.83 24.24 -40.23
C LYS A 176 8.98 22.80 -39.75
N SER A 177 9.49 21.94 -40.62
CA SER A 177 9.88 20.58 -40.28
C SER A 177 11.30 20.53 -39.69
N ASP A 178 11.57 19.49 -38.91
CA ASP A 178 12.86 19.18 -38.27
C ASP A 178 13.49 20.31 -37.42
N PRO A 179 12.81 20.76 -36.34
CA PRO A 179 13.40 21.73 -35.41
C PRO A 179 14.60 21.15 -34.66
N SER A 180 15.59 22.01 -34.40
CA SER A 180 16.68 21.71 -33.48
C SER A 180 16.18 21.56 -32.03
N ASP A 181 16.96 20.90 -31.18
CA ASP A 181 16.59 20.69 -29.77
C ASP A 181 16.44 21.99 -28.98
N ASP A 182 17.22 23.02 -29.33
CA ASP A 182 17.11 24.34 -28.71
C ASP A 182 15.85 25.08 -29.16
N GLU A 183 15.44 24.92 -30.43
CA GLU A 183 14.17 25.46 -30.93
C GLU A 183 12.98 24.80 -30.24
N LEU A 184 12.98 23.47 -30.09
CA LEU A 184 11.94 22.73 -29.36
C LEU A 184 11.85 23.16 -27.90
N ARG A 185 12.99 23.33 -27.21
CA ARG A 185 13.02 23.78 -25.80
C ARG A 185 12.48 25.20 -25.64
N ARG A 186 12.85 26.11 -26.53
CA ARG A 186 12.35 27.51 -26.51
C ARG A 186 10.86 27.56 -26.81
N PHE A 187 10.43 26.80 -27.82
CA PHE A 187 9.02 26.66 -28.18
C PHE A 187 8.22 26.18 -26.98
N ASP A 188 8.60 25.05 -26.37
CA ASP A 188 7.90 24.49 -25.22
C ASP A 188 7.84 25.46 -24.02
N LYS A 189 8.93 26.18 -23.75
CA LYS A 189 8.96 27.20 -22.67
C LYS A 189 8.00 28.38 -22.95
N SER A 190 7.81 28.74 -24.22
CA SER A 190 7.03 29.89 -24.67
C SER A 190 5.53 29.64 -24.81
N ARG A 191 5.10 28.37 -24.81
CA ARG A 191 3.69 27.98 -24.96
C ARG A 191 2.83 28.59 -23.84
N LYS A 192 1.82 29.36 -24.23
CA LYS A 192 0.83 29.97 -23.31
C LYS A 192 -0.04 28.89 -22.65
N ASP A 193 -0.40 27.88 -23.43
CA ASP A 193 -1.08 26.68 -22.97
C ASP A 193 -0.06 25.60 -22.66
N LYS A 194 0.69 25.76 -21.55
CA LYS A 194 1.38 24.63 -20.92
C LYS A 194 0.30 23.66 -20.46
N LYS A 195 -0.24 22.85 -21.38
CA LYS A 195 -1.13 21.75 -21.04
C LYS A 195 -0.32 20.92 -20.04
N LYS A 196 -0.72 21.01 -18.78
CA LYS A 196 -0.13 20.21 -17.71
C LYS A 196 -0.18 18.77 -18.21
N VAL A 197 0.92 18.05 -18.08
CA VAL A 197 0.97 16.63 -18.40
C VAL A 197 -0.16 15.96 -17.61
N SER A 198 -1.26 15.63 -18.29
CA SER A 198 -2.49 15.15 -17.67
C SER A 198 -2.61 13.65 -17.85
N ASN A 199 -3.21 12.97 -16.86
CA ASN A 199 -3.49 11.55 -16.94
C ASN A 199 -4.50 11.18 -18.04
N GLU A 200 -5.24 12.14 -18.59
CA GLU A 200 -6.14 11.92 -19.73
C GLU A 200 -5.36 11.68 -21.03
N GLN A 201 -4.22 12.34 -21.20
CA GLN A 201 -3.46 12.34 -22.45
C GLN A 201 -2.19 11.49 -22.37
N TRP A 202 -1.60 11.36 -21.18
CA TRP A 202 -0.30 10.74 -20.96
C TRP A 202 -0.42 9.52 -20.06
N LYS A 203 0.43 8.53 -20.30
CA LYS A 203 0.65 7.36 -19.43
C LYS A 203 2.13 7.00 -19.39
N SER A 204 2.53 6.28 -18.36
CA SER A 204 3.84 5.63 -18.35
C SER A 204 3.80 4.37 -19.22
N GLU A 205 4.87 4.14 -19.97
CA GLU A 205 5.05 2.90 -20.74
C GLU A 205 5.50 1.74 -19.86
N THR A 206 6.37 2.00 -18.88
CA THR A 206 6.94 0.96 -17.99
C THR A 206 6.02 0.60 -16.83
N ASP A 207 5.07 1.47 -16.50
CA ASP A 207 4.13 1.28 -15.39
C ASP A 207 2.76 1.92 -15.71
N PRO A 208 1.90 1.24 -16.50
CA PRO A 208 0.64 1.81 -17.01
C PRO A 208 -0.37 2.21 -15.93
N ASP A 209 -0.24 1.66 -14.72
CA ASP A 209 -1.16 1.92 -13.60
C ASP A 209 -0.76 3.13 -12.76
N ALA A 210 0.50 3.57 -12.85
CA ALA A 210 0.94 4.79 -12.20
C ALA A 210 0.24 6.02 -12.80
N ARG A 211 0.08 7.05 -11.97
CA ARG A 211 -0.56 8.32 -12.37
C ARG A 211 0.35 9.50 -12.11
N ILE A 212 0.31 10.46 -13.01
CA ILE A 212 1.01 11.73 -12.86
C ILE A 212 0.31 12.51 -11.75
N GLY A 213 1.08 12.88 -10.73
CA GLY A 213 0.58 13.62 -9.59
C GLY A 213 1.67 14.39 -8.88
N LYS A 214 1.26 15.39 -8.10
CA LYS A 214 2.18 16.19 -7.31
C LYS A 214 2.53 15.43 -6.02
N MET A 215 3.82 15.35 -5.69
CA MET A 215 4.35 14.77 -4.45
C MET A 215 4.48 15.85 -3.36
N LYS A 216 4.79 15.42 -2.12
CA LYS A 216 4.98 16.30 -0.96
C LYS A 216 6.10 17.35 -1.15
N ASP A 217 7.10 17.04 -1.97
CA ASP A 217 8.20 17.96 -2.32
C ASP A 217 7.81 19.06 -3.32
N GLY A 218 6.57 19.02 -3.81
CA GLY A 218 6.03 20.00 -4.74
C GLY A 218 6.29 19.70 -6.22
N ARG A 219 7.01 18.62 -6.55
CA ARG A 219 7.26 18.21 -7.93
C ARG A 219 6.21 17.21 -8.42
N PHE A 220 6.11 17.07 -9.73
CA PHE A 220 5.28 16.03 -10.33
C PHE A 220 6.09 14.76 -10.51
N HIS A 221 5.51 13.64 -10.14
CA HIS A 221 6.05 12.29 -10.30
C HIS A 221 4.94 11.38 -10.81
N LEU A 222 5.33 10.17 -11.23
CA LEU A 222 4.38 9.06 -11.34
C LEU A 222 4.20 8.48 -9.94
N LYS A 223 2.95 8.32 -9.51
CA LYS A 223 2.63 7.91 -8.15
C LYS A 223 1.42 6.98 -8.10
N TYR A 224 1.38 6.25 -7.00
CA TYR A 224 0.24 5.54 -6.46
C TYR A 224 -0.25 6.24 -5.20
N LYS A 225 -1.43 5.84 -4.76
CA LYS A 225 -1.99 6.24 -3.48
C LYS A 225 -2.10 4.99 -2.61
N ALA A 226 -1.39 4.96 -1.51
CA ALA A 226 -1.57 3.95 -0.48
C ALA A 226 -2.54 4.50 0.57
N GLU A 227 -3.65 3.80 0.80
CA GLU A 227 -4.68 4.20 1.76
C GLU A 227 -4.85 3.08 2.80
N ASN A 228 -4.61 3.40 4.06
CA ASN A 228 -4.66 2.43 5.15
C ASN A 228 -5.87 2.70 6.03
N ALA A 229 -6.51 1.62 6.48
CA ALA A 229 -7.46 1.63 7.58
C ALA A 229 -6.79 1.06 8.83
N VAL A 230 -6.90 1.78 9.95
CA VAL A 230 -6.23 1.45 11.21
C VAL A 230 -7.25 1.43 12.35
N ASP A 231 -7.20 0.42 13.20
CA ASP A 231 -7.93 0.42 14.48
C ASP A 231 -7.32 1.45 15.43
N LEU A 232 -8.04 2.54 15.72
CA LEU A 232 -7.51 3.64 16.55
C LEU A 232 -7.39 3.30 18.03
N ASP A 233 -7.84 2.14 18.47
CA ASP A 233 -7.65 1.69 19.85
C ASP A 233 -6.38 0.86 20.05
N THR A 234 -5.84 0.24 18.99
CA THR A 234 -4.68 -0.66 19.07
C THR A 234 -3.60 -0.40 18.03
N ASP A 235 -3.82 0.53 17.11
CA ASP A 235 -2.94 0.89 15.98
C ASP A 235 -2.70 -0.24 14.98
N VAL A 236 -3.53 -1.29 15.01
CA VAL A 236 -3.47 -2.40 14.04
C VAL A 236 -4.02 -1.95 12.69
N ILE A 237 -3.27 -2.18 11.62
CA ILE A 237 -3.74 -1.98 10.24
C ILE A 237 -4.74 -3.08 9.92
N VAL A 238 -5.95 -2.70 9.55
CA VAL A 238 -7.07 -3.61 9.21
C VAL A 238 -7.37 -3.64 7.72
N ALA A 239 -6.88 -2.68 6.94
CA ALA A 239 -6.81 -2.74 5.47
C ALA A 239 -5.67 -1.85 4.95
N ALA A 240 -5.10 -2.24 3.82
CA ALA A 240 -4.03 -1.51 3.14
C ALA A 240 -4.27 -1.55 1.62
N GLU A 241 -4.96 -0.53 1.11
CA GLU A 241 -5.38 -0.44 -0.28
C GLU A 241 -4.40 0.38 -1.11
N ILE A 242 -4.22 -0.02 -2.37
CA ILE A 242 -3.44 0.74 -3.36
C ILE A 242 -4.38 1.20 -4.46
N TYR A 243 -4.50 2.51 -4.60
CA TYR A 243 -5.26 3.16 -5.67
C TYR A 243 -4.33 3.84 -6.66
N HIS A 244 -4.88 4.12 -7.84
CA HIS A 244 -4.27 5.06 -8.78
C HIS A 244 -4.01 6.42 -8.12
N GLY A 245 -2.87 7.02 -8.43
CA GLY A 245 -2.41 8.27 -7.77
C GLY A 245 -3.26 9.52 -8.03
N ASP A 246 -4.28 9.45 -8.88
CA ASP A 246 -5.26 10.52 -9.13
C ASP A 246 -6.65 10.24 -8.54
N SER A 247 -6.82 9.12 -7.84
CA SER A 247 -8.05 8.80 -7.11
C SER A 247 -8.20 9.68 -5.86
N GLY A 248 -9.28 10.48 -5.82
CA GLY A 248 -9.53 11.39 -4.70
C GLY A 248 -9.94 10.66 -3.41
N ASP A 249 -9.48 11.16 -2.26
CA ASP A 249 -9.75 10.65 -0.90
C ASP A 249 -11.23 10.36 -0.64
N THR A 250 -12.08 11.30 -1.02
CA THR A 250 -13.53 11.17 -0.84
C THR A 250 -14.13 10.02 -1.65
N ALA A 251 -13.49 9.58 -2.74
CA ALA A 251 -13.97 8.50 -3.58
C ALA A 251 -13.54 7.13 -3.06
N THR A 252 -12.33 7.00 -2.51
CA THR A 252 -11.72 5.72 -2.14
C THR A 252 -12.08 5.23 -0.73
N ILE A 253 -12.36 6.14 0.22
CA ILE A 253 -12.57 5.77 1.63
C ILE A 253 -13.65 4.73 1.89
N GLU A 254 -14.74 4.70 1.11
CA GLU A 254 -15.79 3.70 1.30
C GLU A 254 -15.29 2.31 0.94
N ASP A 255 -14.51 2.19 -0.13
CA ASP A 255 -13.90 0.93 -0.56
C ASP A 255 -12.91 0.44 0.51
N THR A 256 -12.02 1.31 0.99
CA THR A 256 -11.07 0.99 2.07
C THR A 256 -11.77 0.53 3.35
N VAL A 257 -12.84 1.21 3.77
CA VAL A 257 -13.62 0.83 4.96
C VAL A 257 -14.36 -0.49 4.74
N ASN A 258 -14.84 -0.75 3.53
CA ASN A 258 -15.47 -2.03 3.19
C ASN A 258 -14.44 -3.17 3.19
N THR A 259 -13.24 -2.98 2.65
CA THR A 259 -12.16 -3.99 2.76
C THR A 259 -11.83 -4.24 4.23
N ALA A 260 -11.69 -3.19 5.05
CA ALA A 260 -11.45 -3.33 6.47
C ALA A 260 -12.56 -4.17 7.14
N LYS A 261 -13.83 -3.93 6.77
CA LYS A 261 -14.94 -4.74 7.26
C LYS A 261 -14.81 -6.21 6.84
N THR A 262 -14.55 -6.47 5.57
CA THR A 262 -14.35 -7.85 5.05
C THR A 262 -13.22 -8.56 5.79
N ASN A 263 -12.10 -7.88 6.03
CA ASN A 263 -10.97 -8.45 6.75
C ASN A 263 -11.33 -8.76 8.22
N LEU A 264 -12.04 -7.84 8.90
CA LEU A 264 -12.51 -8.07 10.27
C LEU A 264 -13.51 -9.23 10.35
N ASP A 265 -14.44 -9.31 9.40
CA ASP A 265 -15.43 -10.39 9.30
C ASP A 265 -14.75 -11.75 9.06
N ALA A 266 -13.69 -11.80 8.24
CA ALA A 266 -12.87 -13.01 8.03
C ALA A 266 -12.09 -13.45 9.28
N THR A 267 -12.00 -12.58 10.29
CA THR A 267 -11.44 -12.91 11.60
C THR A 267 -12.51 -13.24 12.63
N ASP A 268 -13.77 -13.54 12.28
CA ASP A 268 -14.82 -13.81 13.28
C ASP A 268 -14.86 -12.76 14.42
N CYS A 269 -14.49 -11.52 14.11
CA CYS A 269 -14.45 -10.46 15.09
C CYS A 269 -15.87 -9.95 15.28
N ASP A 270 -16.44 -10.15 16.47
CA ASP A 270 -17.81 -9.69 16.82
C ASP A 270 -18.00 -8.16 16.76
N HIS A 271 -16.95 -7.40 16.43
CA HIS A 271 -16.97 -5.95 16.42
C HIS A 271 -17.24 -5.42 15.01
N ASN A 272 -18.37 -4.72 14.88
CA ASN A 272 -18.67 -3.96 13.68
C ASN A 272 -17.96 -2.60 13.69
N ILE A 273 -17.50 -2.17 12.52
CA ILE A 273 -17.02 -0.80 12.31
C ILE A 273 -18.21 0.16 12.52
N GLU A 274 -18.17 0.93 13.62
CA GLU A 274 -19.21 1.91 13.95
C GLU A 274 -18.77 3.33 13.65
N GLU A 275 -17.47 3.60 13.66
CA GLU A 275 -16.91 4.95 13.60
C GLU A 275 -15.77 5.04 12.60
N VAL A 276 -15.83 6.07 11.74
CA VAL A 276 -14.79 6.37 10.75
C VAL A 276 -14.21 7.75 11.02
N VAL A 277 -12.90 7.81 11.19
CA VAL A 277 -12.12 9.01 11.46
C VAL A 277 -11.16 9.22 10.30
N ALA A 278 -11.16 10.40 9.70
CA ALA A 278 -10.25 10.72 8.62
C ALA A 278 -9.84 12.19 8.69
N ASP A 279 -8.87 12.56 7.87
CA ASP A 279 -8.40 13.94 7.76
C ASP A 279 -9.40 14.81 6.95
N LYS A 280 -9.09 16.10 6.78
CA LYS A 280 -9.98 17.03 6.06
C LYS A 280 -10.08 16.76 4.54
N GLY A 281 -9.14 16.02 3.94
CA GLY A 281 -9.13 15.64 2.53
C GLY A 281 -10.32 14.76 2.17
N TYR A 282 -10.75 13.91 3.12
CA TYR A 282 -11.93 13.05 2.99
C TYR A 282 -13.28 13.77 3.16
N HIS A 283 -13.27 15.09 3.40
CA HIS A 283 -14.50 15.81 3.69
C HIS A 283 -15.27 16.23 2.42
N SER A 284 -16.26 15.43 2.01
CA SER A 284 -17.29 15.86 1.03
C SER A 284 -18.70 15.51 1.48
N GLU A 285 -19.70 16.22 0.96
CA GLU A 285 -21.11 15.97 1.28
C GLU A 285 -21.53 14.55 0.92
N ASP A 286 -21.19 14.12 -0.29
CA ASP A 286 -21.56 12.80 -0.82
C ASP A 286 -20.79 11.68 -0.09
N CYS A 287 -19.54 11.91 0.33
CA CYS A 287 -18.80 10.97 1.18
C CYS A 287 -19.46 10.82 2.56
N LEU A 288 -19.77 11.94 3.22
CA LEU A 288 -20.43 11.91 4.52
C LEU A 288 -21.82 11.28 4.49
N ASP A 289 -22.56 11.49 3.40
CA ASP A 289 -23.88 10.87 3.19
C ASP A 289 -23.77 9.36 2.98
N ARG A 290 -22.82 8.88 2.14
CA ARG A 290 -22.58 7.45 1.95
C ARG A 290 -22.22 6.75 3.26
N LEU A 291 -21.20 7.26 3.96
CA LEU A 291 -20.73 6.66 5.21
C LEU A 291 -21.76 6.73 6.36
N GLN A 292 -22.58 7.79 6.44
CA GLN A 292 -23.52 7.91 7.55
C GLN A 292 -24.88 7.31 7.26
N ASN A 293 -25.47 7.62 6.10
CA ASN A 293 -26.85 7.29 5.82
C ASN A 293 -27.00 5.96 5.06
N LYS A 294 -25.99 5.53 4.29
CA LYS A 294 -26.05 4.23 3.60
C LYS A 294 -25.48 3.09 4.42
N THR A 295 -24.39 3.33 5.17
CA THR A 295 -23.73 2.28 5.96
C THR A 295 -23.97 2.38 7.47
N GLY A 296 -24.55 3.50 7.95
CA GLY A 296 -24.88 3.69 9.37
C GLY A 296 -23.70 4.10 10.27
N MET A 297 -22.52 4.36 9.71
CA MET A 297 -21.31 4.68 10.47
C MET A 297 -21.31 6.13 10.95
N ARG A 298 -20.72 6.39 12.12
CA ARG A 298 -20.50 7.76 12.61
C ARG A 298 -19.18 8.29 12.07
N THR A 299 -19.22 9.46 11.44
CA THR A 299 -18.01 10.09 10.89
C THR A 299 -17.47 11.18 11.79
N TYR A 300 -16.14 11.29 11.79
CA TYR A 300 -15.35 12.32 12.48
C TYR A 300 -14.33 12.92 11.52
N ILE A 301 -14.81 13.59 10.48
CA ILE A 301 -13.99 14.14 9.39
C ILE A 301 -14.00 15.68 9.49
N PRO A 302 -12.86 16.37 9.71
CA PRO A 302 -12.85 17.82 9.87
C PRO A 302 -13.28 18.57 8.62
N GLU A 303 -14.06 19.64 8.82
CA GLU A 303 -14.41 20.54 7.74
C GLU A 303 -13.19 21.35 7.26
N PRO A 304 -12.97 21.45 5.94
CA PRO A 304 -11.94 22.33 5.42
C PRO A 304 -12.30 23.79 5.73
N HIS A 305 -11.28 24.61 5.98
CA HIS A 305 -11.48 26.03 6.24
C HIS A 305 -12.14 26.70 5.03
N ARG A 306 -13.17 27.51 5.28
CA ARG A 306 -13.91 28.25 4.25
C ARG A 306 -14.01 29.72 4.63
N SER A 307 -13.72 30.59 3.67
CA SER A 307 -13.82 32.04 3.81
C SER A 307 -15.26 32.56 3.87
N SER A 308 -16.24 31.75 3.44
CA SER A 308 -17.65 32.15 3.39
C SER A 308 -18.59 31.08 3.97
N LYS A 309 -19.76 31.53 4.45
CA LYS A 309 -20.82 30.64 4.93
C LYS A 309 -21.34 29.78 3.78
N ARG A 310 -21.53 28.47 4.02
CA ARG A 310 -22.05 27.55 3.00
C ARG A 310 -23.48 27.92 2.64
N LYS A 311 -23.75 28.05 1.34
CA LYS A 311 -25.10 28.19 0.79
C LYS A 311 -25.52 26.83 0.24
N TRP A 312 -26.60 26.28 0.79
CA TRP A 312 -27.18 25.03 0.32
C TRP A 312 -28.05 25.30 -0.91
N LYS A 313 -27.68 24.77 -2.07
CA LYS A 313 -28.51 24.82 -3.30
C LYS A 313 -28.79 23.40 -3.76
N ASN A 314 -30.06 23.06 -3.97
CA ASN A 314 -30.50 21.79 -4.57
C ASN A 314 -29.91 20.53 -3.92
N LYS A 315 -29.74 20.52 -2.59
CA LYS A 315 -29.25 19.35 -1.84
C LYS A 315 -30.37 18.71 -1.02
N PRO A 316 -30.51 17.37 -1.04
CA PRO A 316 -31.45 16.64 -0.19
C PRO A 316 -31.21 16.93 1.29
N GLU A 317 -32.26 16.85 2.11
CA GLU A 317 -32.11 17.15 3.54
C GLU A 317 -31.25 16.12 4.28
N SER A 318 -31.28 14.85 3.86
CA SER A 318 -30.41 13.78 4.40
C SER A 318 -28.93 14.13 4.32
N VAL A 319 -28.49 14.72 3.21
CA VAL A 319 -27.11 15.16 2.98
C VAL A 319 -26.75 16.36 3.86
N LYS A 320 -27.70 17.29 4.08
CA LYS A 320 -27.47 18.41 5.00
C LYS A 320 -27.40 17.92 6.44
N GLU A 321 -28.19 16.92 6.80
CA GLU A 321 -28.18 16.32 8.12
C GLU A 321 -26.87 15.57 8.41
N SER A 322 -26.40 14.73 7.49
CA SER A 322 -25.11 14.02 7.61
C SER A 322 -23.95 14.99 7.78
N TYR A 323 -23.95 16.11 7.05
CA TYR A 323 -22.98 17.19 7.22
C TYR A 323 -23.04 17.79 8.63
N ARG A 324 -24.23 18.18 9.11
CA ARG A 324 -24.41 18.78 10.45
C ARG A 324 -24.06 17.80 11.56
N ARG A 325 -24.35 16.50 11.38
CA ARG A 325 -24.01 15.42 12.32
C ARG A 325 -22.49 15.25 12.41
N ASN A 326 -21.80 15.14 11.27
CA ASN A 326 -20.33 15.08 11.23
C ASN A 326 -19.68 16.31 11.89
N ARG A 327 -20.19 17.52 11.63
CA ARG A 327 -19.72 18.75 12.30
C ARG A 327 -19.84 18.63 13.82
N ARG A 328 -21.00 18.20 14.32
CA ARG A 328 -21.26 18.04 15.75
C ARG A 328 -20.33 16.99 16.37
N ASN A 329 -20.16 15.85 15.70
CA ASN A 329 -19.28 14.76 16.13
C ASN A 329 -17.83 15.23 16.25
N THR A 330 -17.32 15.90 15.21
CA THR A 330 -15.93 16.37 15.13
C THR A 330 -15.63 17.45 16.17
N LEU A 331 -16.55 18.40 16.40
CA LEU A 331 -16.35 19.47 17.36
C LEU A 331 -16.48 19.02 18.83
N GLY A 332 -17.13 17.88 19.06
CA GLY A 332 -17.29 17.30 20.40
C GLY A 332 -16.00 16.74 21.00
N THR A 333 -16.00 16.48 22.30
CA THR A 333 -14.83 16.00 23.06
C THR A 333 -14.27 14.69 22.50
N ARG A 334 -15.14 13.73 22.13
CA ARG A 334 -14.73 12.46 21.51
C ARG A 334 -14.04 12.70 20.16
N GLY A 335 -14.65 13.48 19.27
CA GLY A 335 -14.06 13.77 17.95
C GLY A 335 -12.68 14.43 18.05
N ARG A 336 -12.51 15.40 18.95
CA ARG A 336 -11.20 16.01 19.21
C ARG A 336 -10.16 15.01 19.73
N LYS A 337 -10.56 14.05 20.58
CA LYS A 337 -9.67 12.99 21.06
C LYS A 337 -9.27 12.04 19.93
N LEU A 338 -10.22 11.62 19.10
CA LEU A 338 -9.98 10.73 17.97
C LEU A 338 -9.05 11.38 16.93
N GLN A 339 -9.23 12.66 16.65
CA GLN A 339 -8.34 13.39 15.74
C GLN A 339 -6.89 13.49 16.24
N ARG A 340 -6.67 13.50 17.57
CA ARG A 340 -5.33 13.42 18.16
C ARG A 340 -4.73 12.02 18.11
N LYS A 341 -5.54 10.96 18.11
CA LYS A 341 -5.06 9.59 17.94
C LYS A 341 -4.66 9.31 16.47
N ARG A 342 -5.41 9.86 15.52
CA ARG A 342 -5.17 9.71 14.07
C ARG A 342 -3.97 10.50 13.55
N SER A 343 -3.65 11.63 14.20
CA SER A 343 -2.53 12.51 13.82
C SER A 343 -1.25 12.05 14.49
#